data_AF-A0A954I7W1-F1
#
_entry.id   AF-A0A954I7W1-F1
#
_cell.length_a   1.000
_cell.length_b   1.000
_cell.length_c   1.000
_cell.angle_alpha   90.00
_cell.angle_beta   90.00
_cell.angle_gamma   90.00
#
_symmetry.space_group_name_H-M   'P 1'
#
loop_
_entity.id
_entity.type
_entity.pdbx_description
1 polymer ?
#
loop_
_entity_poly.entity_id
_entity_poly.type
_entity_poly.pdbx_seq_one_letter_code
_entity_poly.pdbx_strand_id
1 'polypeptide(L)'
;MKESLDAPWSHAADKVVGALQSDAASGLSSTEAAVRLSQVGPNELPSTSAHAPLRLFLSQFADWMVGLLAAAAIVSGLVGDLTDSILIALIVLGNAIIGFAQEWKAERAVDALKRMSHPTATVLRDGQQQSIDAAKIVPGDVLLLNTGDAVPADARLLKTIELEVDESPLTGESLPVEKHVQEIGADTVLPDRANMVYSGTAVTRGRAEAVVVATALRTELGQIAGLLQQAQSGPTPVQQRLTRLSAQLAMIVLGICVVIFAAGFLREPSENWSWKLASEMLLTAVSL
;
A
#
# COMPACT_ATOMS: atom_id res chain seq x y z
N MET A 1 6.70 -8.67 -32.46
CA MET A 1 6.51 -9.98 -31.80
C MET A 1 7.60 -10.08 -30.74
N LYS A 2 7.34 -9.62 -29.50
CA LYS A 2 8.30 -9.77 -28.39
C LYS A 2 8.27 -11.25 -28.02
N GLU A 3 9.34 -12.00 -28.25
CA GLU A 3 9.50 -13.30 -27.60
C GLU A 3 9.33 -13.07 -26.10
N SER A 4 8.32 -13.69 -25.48
CA SER A 4 8.15 -13.59 -24.03
C SER A 4 9.32 -14.34 -23.39
N LEU A 5 10.21 -13.58 -22.75
CA LEU A 5 11.24 -14.12 -21.87
C LEU A 5 10.57 -14.59 -20.58
N ASP A 6 9.66 -15.54 -20.63
CA ASP A 6 8.93 -16.01 -19.44
C ASP A 6 9.86 -16.72 -18.45
N ALA A 7 11.01 -17.21 -18.93
CA ALA A 7 12.06 -17.84 -18.12
C ALA A 7 13.46 -17.31 -18.51
N PRO A 8 13.85 -16.08 -18.12
CA PRO A 8 15.13 -15.48 -18.53
C PRO A 8 16.35 -16.25 -18.03
N TRP A 9 16.22 -17.03 -16.93
CA TRP A 9 17.27 -17.93 -16.43
C TRP A 9 17.58 -19.10 -17.38
N SER A 10 16.64 -19.45 -18.27
CA SER A 10 16.77 -20.58 -19.21
C SER A 10 17.42 -20.25 -20.54
N HIS A 11 17.91 -19.01 -20.67
CA HIS A 11 18.54 -18.53 -21.88
C HIS A 11 19.94 -18.00 -21.61
N ALA A 12 20.80 -18.14 -22.62
CA ALA A 12 22.09 -17.48 -22.67
C ALA A 12 21.93 -15.97 -22.41
N ALA A 13 22.87 -15.40 -21.65
CA ALA A 13 22.85 -13.98 -21.29
C ALA A 13 22.72 -13.06 -22.53
N ASP A 14 23.45 -13.36 -23.61
CA ASP A 14 23.42 -12.59 -24.86
C ASP A 14 22.03 -12.61 -25.53
N LYS A 15 21.32 -13.73 -25.44
CA LYS A 15 19.95 -13.83 -25.97
C LYS A 15 18.98 -12.96 -25.18
N VAL A 16 19.11 -12.93 -23.86
CA VAL A 16 18.28 -12.09 -22.98
C VAL A 16 18.54 -10.60 -23.26
N VAL A 17 19.80 -10.21 -23.39
CA VAL A 17 20.20 -8.83 -23.76
C VAL A 17 19.61 -8.43 -25.11
N GLY A 18 19.74 -9.29 -26.13
CA GLY A 18 19.18 -9.04 -27.46
C GLY A 18 17.66 -8.93 -27.47
N ALA A 19 16.96 -9.81 -26.75
CA ALA A 19 15.50 -9.77 -26.63
C ALA A 19 14.98 -8.51 -25.91
N LEU A 20 15.76 -7.97 -24.97
CA LEU A 20 15.47 -6.69 -24.30
C LEU A 20 15.91 -5.45 -25.10
N GLN A 21 16.48 -5.65 -26.30
CA GLN A 21 17.03 -4.58 -27.14
C GLN A 21 17.98 -3.68 -26.33
N SER A 22 18.89 -4.32 -25.59
CA SER A 22 19.94 -3.66 -24.81
C SER A 22 21.31 -4.06 -25.33
N ASP A 23 22.36 -3.45 -24.79
CA ASP A 23 23.75 -3.76 -25.10
C ASP A 23 24.51 -4.08 -23.80
N ALA A 24 25.23 -5.18 -23.76
CA ALA A 24 25.94 -5.62 -22.56
C ALA A 24 27.15 -4.73 -22.20
N ALA A 25 27.75 -4.04 -23.17
CA ALA A 25 28.95 -3.25 -23.01
C ALA A 25 28.69 -1.74 -22.92
N SER A 26 27.61 -1.24 -23.52
CA SER A 26 27.21 0.17 -23.45
C SER A 26 25.95 0.43 -22.63
N GLY A 27 25.18 -0.61 -22.31
CA GLY A 27 23.86 -0.48 -21.70
C GLY A 27 22.87 0.25 -22.61
N LEU A 28 21.80 0.78 -22.00
CA LEU A 28 20.79 1.56 -22.71
C LEU A 28 21.24 3.00 -22.94
N SER A 29 20.68 3.65 -23.96
CA SER A 29 20.79 5.10 -24.06
C SER A 29 19.87 5.78 -23.04
N SER A 30 20.27 6.97 -22.56
CA SER A 30 19.42 7.75 -21.64
C SER A 30 18.05 8.09 -22.23
N THR A 31 17.97 8.27 -23.55
CA THR A 31 16.72 8.55 -24.26
C THR A 31 15.80 7.34 -24.29
N GLU A 32 16.32 6.16 -24.63
CA GLU A 32 15.56 4.91 -24.64
C GLU A 32 15.08 4.55 -23.23
N ALA A 33 15.93 4.73 -22.21
CA ALA A 33 15.55 4.52 -20.82
C ALA A 33 14.38 5.43 -20.39
N ALA A 34 14.40 6.71 -20.79
CA ALA A 34 13.31 7.64 -20.50
C ALA A 34 12.00 7.25 -21.23
N VAL A 35 12.10 6.80 -22.48
CA VAL A 35 10.94 6.30 -23.25
C VAL A 35 10.35 5.07 -22.55
N ARG A 36 11.17 4.09 -22.16
CA ARG A 36 10.70 2.91 -21.44
C ARG A 36 10.08 3.26 -20.11
N LEU A 37 10.68 4.18 -19.35
CA LEU A 37 10.16 4.64 -18.06
C LEU A 37 8.75 5.23 -18.21
N SER A 38 8.50 5.98 -19.29
CA SER A 38 7.17 6.52 -19.58
C SER A 38 6.12 5.45 -19.93
N GLN A 39 6.55 4.29 -20.44
CA GLN A 39 5.68 3.18 -20.83
C GLN A 39 5.41 2.19 -19.70
N VAL A 40 6.45 1.84 -18.93
CA VAL A 40 6.37 0.82 -17.88
C VAL A 40 6.05 1.41 -16.50
N GLY A 41 6.29 2.71 -16.32
CA GLY A 41 6.17 3.38 -15.02
C GLY A 41 7.45 3.25 -14.17
N PRO A 42 7.49 3.94 -13.02
CA PRO A 42 8.62 3.87 -12.10
C PRO A 42 8.79 2.47 -11.50
N ASN A 43 10.03 2.11 -11.18
CA ASN A 43 10.37 0.89 -10.44
C ASN A 43 10.06 1.05 -8.95
N GLU A 44 8.77 1.18 -8.64
CA GLU A 44 8.25 1.31 -7.28
C GLU A 44 7.03 0.41 -7.13
N LEU A 45 6.88 -0.19 -5.94
CA LEU A 45 5.64 -0.86 -5.60
C LEU A 45 4.55 0.20 -5.41
N PRO A 46 3.36 0.02 -6.02
CA PRO A 46 2.28 0.99 -5.89
C PRO A 46 1.96 1.20 -4.42
N SER A 47 2.09 2.45 -3.97
CA SER A 47 1.64 2.81 -2.64
C SER A 47 0.12 2.72 -2.59
N THR A 48 -0.41 1.91 -1.68
CA THR A 48 -1.86 1.86 -1.41
C THR A 48 -2.42 3.20 -0.90
N SER A 49 -1.55 4.17 -0.57
CA SER A 49 -1.86 5.39 0.17
C SER A 49 -2.11 6.64 -0.69
N ALA A 50 -2.24 6.52 -2.01
CA ALA A 50 -2.73 7.66 -2.80
C ALA A 50 -4.26 7.74 -2.76
N HIS A 51 -4.87 7.76 -1.56
CA HIS A 51 -6.23 8.24 -1.46
C HIS A 51 -6.19 9.74 -1.78
N ALA A 52 -6.90 10.15 -2.83
CA ALA A 52 -7.11 11.57 -3.08
C ALA A 52 -7.60 12.22 -1.77
N PRO A 53 -7.10 13.40 -1.36
CA PRO A 53 -7.46 14.02 -0.09
C PRO A 53 -8.98 14.09 0.12
N LEU A 54 -9.72 14.31 -0.96
CA LEU A 54 -11.18 14.31 -0.99
C LEU A 54 -11.80 12.94 -0.66
N ARG A 55 -11.20 11.84 -1.15
CA ARG A 55 -11.62 10.47 -0.85
C ARG A 55 -11.38 10.13 0.62
N LEU A 56 -10.25 10.57 1.18
CA LEU A 56 -9.91 10.38 2.60
C LEU A 56 -10.87 11.16 3.53
N PHE A 57 -11.28 12.35 3.10
CA PHE A 57 -12.30 13.13 3.82
C PHE A 57 -13.68 12.48 3.71
N LEU A 58 -14.09 12.07 2.51
CA LEU A 58 -15.38 11.41 2.28
C LEU A 58 -15.50 10.06 2.99
N SER A 59 -14.40 9.32 3.16
CA SER A 59 -14.42 8.06 3.91
C SER A 59 -14.74 8.25 5.39
N GLN A 60 -14.51 9.45 5.97
CA GLN A 60 -14.93 9.75 7.35
C GLN A 60 -16.47 9.74 7.50
N PHE A 61 -17.21 10.07 6.44
CA PHE A 61 -18.68 10.04 6.43
C PHE A 61 -19.25 8.67 6.10
N ALA A 62 -18.43 7.74 5.60
CA ALA A 62 -18.83 6.38 5.32
C ALA A 62 -18.86 5.50 6.58
N ASP A 63 -18.39 6.01 7.71
CA ASP A 63 -18.48 5.33 9.01
C ASP A 63 -19.94 5.25 9.48
N TRP A 64 -20.38 4.06 9.88
CA TRP A 64 -21.75 3.79 10.32
C TRP A 64 -22.21 4.70 11.47
N MET A 65 -21.32 5.01 12.41
CA MET A 65 -21.62 5.85 13.57
C MET A 65 -21.78 7.31 13.17
N VAL A 66 -20.95 7.79 12.24
CA VAL A 66 -21.09 9.14 11.66
C VAL A 66 -22.40 9.26 10.88
N GLY A 67 -22.75 8.22 10.09
CA GLY A 67 -24.03 8.15 9.39
C GLY A 67 -25.24 8.20 10.33
N LEU A 68 -25.17 7.50 11.47
CA LEU A 68 -26.23 7.53 12.48
C LEU A 68 -26.41 8.92 13.10
N LEU A 69 -25.30 9.59 13.46
CA LEU A 69 -25.33 10.95 14.02
C LEU A 69 -25.84 11.96 12.98
N ALA A 70 -25.45 11.81 11.71
CA ALA A 70 -25.98 12.63 10.63
C ALA A 70 -27.49 12.44 10.45
N ALA A 71 -28.00 11.21 10.53
CA ALA A 71 -29.44 10.94 10.51
C ALA A 71 -30.17 11.57 11.70
N ALA A 72 -29.60 11.50 12.91
CA ALA A 72 -30.16 12.13 14.10
C ALA A 72 -30.24 13.67 13.96
N ALA A 73 -29.19 14.30 13.40
CA ALA A 73 -29.18 15.74 13.13
C ALA A 73 -30.29 16.14 12.14
N ILE A 74 -30.52 15.35 11.08
CA ILE A 74 -31.59 15.58 10.10
C ILE A 74 -32.96 15.48 10.78
N VAL A 75 -33.20 14.43 11.57
CA VAL A 75 -34.48 14.23 12.29
C VAL A 75 -34.75 15.38 13.25
N SER A 76 -33.76 15.79 14.05
CA SER A 76 -33.86 16.92 14.97
C SER A 76 -34.22 18.23 14.24
N GLY A 77 -33.58 18.48 13.08
CA GLY A 77 -33.88 19.64 12.25
C GLY A 77 -35.30 19.63 11.67
N LEU A 78 -35.81 18.46 11.27
CA LEU A 78 -37.19 18.29 10.79
C LEU A 78 -38.24 18.51 11.90
N VAL A 79 -37.90 18.18 13.15
CA VAL A 79 -38.76 18.41 14.32
C VAL A 79 -38.79 19.90 14.72
N GLY A 80 -37.89 20.72 14.16
CA GLY A 80 -37.82 22.16 14.39
C GLY A 80 -36.84 22.57 15.48
N ASP A 81 -36.11 21.62 16.07
CA ASP A 81 -35.05 21.93 17.02
C ASP A 81 -33.73 22.19 16.29
N LEU A 82 -33.61 23.42 15.79
CA LEU A 82 -32.42 23.89 15.10
C LEU A 82 -31.18 23.88 16.00
N THR A 83 -31.34 24.02 17.32
CA THR A 83 -30.21 24.13 18.25
C THR A 83 -29.49 22.78 18.35
N ASP A 84 -30.25 21.71 18.60
CA ASP A 84 -29.71 20.35 18.72
C ASP A 84 -29.17 19.83 17.38
N SER A 85 -29.87 20.10 16.28
CA SER A 85 -29.41 19.74 14.93
C SER A 85 -28.07 20.37 14.58
N ILE A 86 -27.90 21.69 14.86
CA ILE A 86 -26.64 22.41 14.63
C ILE A 86 -25.53 21.86 15.53
N LEU A 87 -25.82 21.57 16.81
CA LEU A 87 -24.84 21.04 17.75
C LEU A 87 -24.29 19.68 17.29
N ILE A 88 -25.18 18.75 16.90
CA ILE A 88 -24.79 17.42 16.41
C ILE A 88 -24.01 17.54 15.10
N ALA A 89 -24.45 18.40 14.17
CA ALA A 89 -23.74 18.64 12.91
C ALA A 89 -22.31 19.16 13.14
N LEU A 90 -22.12 20.03 14.14
CA LEU A 90 -20.82 20.58 14.49
C LEU A 90 -19.88 19.51 15.08
N ILE A 91 -20.41 18.60 15.92
CA ILE A 91 -19.66 17.45 16.45
C ILE A 91 -19.21 16.52 15.31
N VAL A 92 -20.13 16.17 14.40
CA VAL A 92 -19.83 15.31 13.24
C VAL A 92 -18.75 15.94 12.36
N LEU A 93 -18.88 17.23 12.04
CA LEU A 93 -17.92 17.94 11.22
C LEU A 93 -16.55 18.04 11.92
N GLY A 94 -16.54 18.34 13.22
CA GLY A 94 -15.31 18.38 14.02
C GLY A 94 -14.57 17.04 14.02
N ASN A 95 -15.30 15.93 14.23
CA ASN A 95 -14.73 14.59 14.18
C ASN A 95 -14.17 14.24 12.79
N ALA A 96 -14.88 14.58 11.72
CA ALA A 96 -14.39 14.35 10.35
C ALA A 96 -13.10 15.12 10.06
N ILE A 97 -12.99 16.38 10.51
CA ILE A 97 -11.79 17.20 10.35
C ILE A 97 -10.62 16.62 11.15
N ILE A 98 -10.85 16.26 12.41
CA ILE A 98 -9.82 15.67 13.27
C ILE A 98 -9.35 14.34 12.68
N GLY A 99 -10.28 13.46 12.28
CA GLY A 99 -9.98 12.17 11.67
C GLY A 99 -9.20 12.31 10.37
N PHE A 100 -9.63 13.22 9.48
CA PHE A 100 -8.88 13.54 8.26
C PHE A 100 -7.46 14.03 8.56
N ALA A 101 -7.30 14.94 9.53
CA ALA A 101 -5.98 15.50 9.88
C ALA A 101 -5.05 14.44 10.49
N GLN A 102 -5.59 13.52 11.29
CA GLN A 102 -4.85 12.41 11.90
C GLN A 102 -4.36 11.43 10.83
N GLU A 103 -5.26 11.01 9.94
CA GLU A 103 -4.95 10.05 8.87
C GLU A 103 -3.95 10.65 7.86
N TRP A 104 -4.17 11.90 7.44
CA TRP A 104 -3.27 12.63 6.55
C TRP A 104 -1.86 12.79 7.14
N LYS A 105 -1.74 13.03 8.44
CA LYS A 105 -0.45 13.13 9.12
C LYS A 105 0.26 11.78 9.18
N ALA A 106 -0.47 10.70 9.41
CA ALA A 106 0.08 9.34 9.42
C ALA A 106 0.63 8.95 8.03
N GLU A 107 -0.14 9.18 6.95
CA GLU A 107 0.29 8.92 5.58
C GLU A 107 1.57 9.71 5.23
N ARG A 108 1.62 11.00 5.56
CA ARG A 108 2.82 11.82 5.27
C ARG A 108 4.05 11.39 6.05
N ALA A 109 3.90 10.86 7.26
CA ALA A 109 5.02 10.33 8.02
C ALA A 109 5.62 9.09 7.35
N VAL A 110 4.76 8.21 6.82
CA VAL A 110 5.19 7.02 6.06
C VAL A 110 5.87 7.43 4.75
N ASP A 111 5.31 8.38 4.00
CA ASP A 111 5.93 8.87 2.76
C ASP A 111 7.27 9.58 3.00
N ALA A 112 7.40 10.34 4.10
CA ALA A 112 8.66 10.97 4.47
C ALA A 112 9.73 9.92 4.77
N LEU A 113 9.38 8.84 5.47
CA LEU A 113 10.29 7.74 5.75
C LEU A 113 10.77 7.06 4.45
N LYS A 114 9.87 6.84 3.49
CA LYS A 114 10.20 6.31 2.15
C LYS A 114 11.14 7.22 1.37
N ARG A 115 10.95 8.54 1.45
CA ARG A 115 11.82 9.52 0.77
C ARG A 115 13.20 9.64 1.43
N MET A 116 13.34 9.31 2.71
CA MET A 116 14.65 9.31 3.38
C MET A 116 15.52 8.13 2.95
N SER A 117 14.94 7.09 2.34
CA SER A 117 15.64 5.87 1.94
C SER A 117 15.85 5.72 0.44
N HIS A 118 15.79 6.79 -0.37
CA HIS A 118 15.90 6.72 -1.84
C HIS A 118 17.08 5.82 -2.25
N PRO A 119 16.82 4.57 -2.68
CA PRO A 119 17.89 3.67 -3.06
C PRO A 119 18.45 4.20 -4.37
N THR A 120 19.76 4.42 -4.42
CA THR A 120 20.44 4.69 -5.68
C THR A 120 21.01 3.39 -6.22
N ALA A 121 21.08 3.27 -7.54
CA ALA A 121 21.64 2.13 -8.22
C ALA A 121 22.67 2.61 -9.25
N THR A 122 23.74 1.84 -9.41
CA THR A 122 24.73 2.09 -10.44
C THR A 122 24.33 1.30 -11.69
N VAL A 123 24.15 2.01 -12.80
CA VAL A 123 23.79 1.43 -14.09
C VAL A 123 24.80 1.82 -15.16
N LEU A 124 24.89 1.02 -16.22
CA LEU A 124 25.60 1.36 -17.43
C LEU A 124 24.59 1.96 -18.42
N ARG A 125 24.77 3.24 -18.76
CA ARG A 125 23.98 3.94 -19.77
C ARG A 125 24.87 4.84 -20.61
N ASP A 126 24.58 4.92 -21.91
CA ASP A 126 25.37 5.67 -22.90
C ASP A 126 26.88 5.28 -22.87
N GLY A 127 27.19 4.02 -22.53
CA GLY A 127 28.57 3.55 -22.38
C GLY A 127 29.29 3.99 -21.11
N GLN A 128 28.60 4.64 -20.17
CA GLN A 128 29.19 5.16 -18.94
C GLN A 128 28.45 4.66 -17.70
N GLN A 129 29.20 4.54 -16.59
CA GLN A 129 28.61 4.21 -15.30
C GLN A 129 27.91 5.46 -14.75
N GLN A 130 26.64 5.31 -14.39
CA GLN A 130 25.81 6.39 -13.87
C GLN A 130 25.12 5.91 -12.59
N SER A 131 25.18 6.73 -11.53
CA SER A 131 24.36 6.53 -10.34
C SER A 131 23.01 7.21 -10.56
N ILE A 132 21.94 6.42 -10.57
CA ILE A 132 20.57 6.87 -10.77
C ILE A 132 19.68 6.48 -9.60
N ASP A 133 18.55 7.14 -9.47
CA ASP A 133 17.48 6.70 -8.56
C ASP A 133 16.97 5.32 -8.99
N ALA A 134 16.86 4.38 -8.05
CA ALA A 134 16.35 3.03 -8.30
C ALA A 134 14.93 3.04 -8.90
N ALA A 135 14.13 4.08 -8.62
CA ALA A 135 12.80 4.27 -9.20
C ALA A 135 12.83 4.50 -10.74
N LYS A 136 13.98 4.89 -11.30
CA LYS A 136 14.17 5.16 -12.74
C LYS A 136 14.74 3.97 -13.51
N ILE A 137 14.91 2.83 -12.86
CA ILE A 137 15.38 1.60 -13.50
C ILE A 137 14.26 1.03 -14.37
N VAL A 138 14.62 0.54 -15.54
CA VAL A 138 13.69 -0.05 -16.51
C VAL A 138 14.21 -1.38 -17.03
N PRO A 139 13.33 -2.28 -17.53
CA PRO A 139 13.78 -3.50 -18.21
C PRO A 139 14.75 -3.20 -19.36
N GLY A 140 15.87 -3.93 -19.36
CA GLY A 140 16.99 -3.75 -20.26
C GLY A 140 18.13 -2.90 -19.71
N ASP A 141 17.98 -2.18 -18.59
CA ASP A 141 19.13 -1.54 -17.95
C ASP A 141 20.17 -2.59 -17.55
N VAL A 142 21.46 -2.22 -17.63
CA VAL A 142 22.54 -3.05 -17.12
C VAL A 142 22.98 -2.50 -15.77
N LEU A 143 22.73 -3.28 -14.72
CA LEU A 143 23.13 -3.00 -13.35
C LEU A 143 24.60 -3.36 -13.14
N LEU A 144 25.29 -2.50 -12.39
CA LEU A 144 26.63 -2.75 -11.87
C LEU A 144 26.51 -2.92 -10.36
N LEU A 145 26.64 -4.17 -9.91
CA LEU A 145 26.44 -4.56 -8.52
C LEU A 145 27.78 -4.80 -7.84
N ASN A 146 27.97 -4.24 -6.66
CA ASN A 146 29.14 -4.45 -5.81
C ASN A 146 28.70 -4.94 -4.43
N THR A 147 29.68 -5.41 -3.65
CA THR A 147 29.47 -5.82 -2.26
C THR A 147 28.84 -4.69 -1.43
N GLY A 148 27.76 -5.01 -0.72
CA GLY A 148 26.98 -4.08 0.07
C GLY A 148 25.80 -3.43 -0.69
N ASP A 149 25.74 -3.58 -2.01
CA ASP A 149 24.64 -3.03 -2.80
C ASP A 149 23.36 -3.86 -2.58
N ALA A 150 22.24 -3.16 -2.41
CA ALA A 150 20.92 -3.76 -2.53
C ALA A 150 20.57 -3.93 -4.01
N VAL A 151 20.00 -5.07 -4.37
CA VAL A 151 19.56 -5.35 -5.74
C VAL A 151 18.23 -4.63 -5.97
N PRO A 152 18.16 -3.68 -6.93
CA PRO A 152 17.00 -2.79 -7.05
C PRO A 152 15.88 -3.33 -7.94
N ALA A 153 16.14 -4.38 -8.72
CA ALA A 153 15.22 -4.98 -9.68
C ALA A 153 15.65 -6.42 -9.99
N ASP A 154 14.75 -7.24 -10.51
CA ASP A 154 15.10 -8.60 -10.92
C ASP A 154 15.93 -8.56 -12.22
N ALA A 155 17.07 -9.23 -12.21
CA ALA A 155 18.03 -9.15 -13.30
C ALA A 155 18.71 -10.49 -13.59
N ARG A 156 19.04 -10.69 -14.87
CA ARG A 156 19.80 -11.83 -15.37
C ARG A 156 21.29 -11.50 -15.36
N LEU A 157 22.09 -12.34 -14.71
CA LEU A 157 23.54 -12.14 -14.58
C LEU A 157 24.26 -12.27 -15.94
N LEU A 158 25.06 -11.26 -16.28
CA LEU A 158 25.91 -11.21 -17.47
C LEU A 158 27.35 -11.60 -17.15
N LYS A 159 27.87 -11.08 -16.03
CA LYS A 159 29.23 -11.37 -15.53
C LYS A 159 29.20 -11.42 -14.02
N THR A 160 30.00 -12.31 -13.43
CA THR A 160 30.18 -12.41 -11.98
C THR A 160 31.64 -12.59 -11.62
N ILE A 161 32.05 -12.05 -10.46
CA ILE A 161 33.35 -12.28 -9.84
C ILE A 161 33.08 -12.58 -8.37
N GLU A 162 33.18 -13.86 -7.98
CA GLU A 162 32.94 -14.36 -6.62
C GLU A 162 31.65 -13.80 -6.00
N LEU A 163 30.56 -13.78 -6.78
CA LEU A 163 29.31 -13.14 -6.37
C LEU A 163 28.56 -14.04 -5.39
N GLU A 164 28.28 -13.51 -4.21
CA GLU A 164 27.35 -14.10 -3.23
C GLU A 164 26.26 -13.07 -2.90
N VAL A 165 25.03 -13.56 -2.74
CA VAL A 165 23.85 -12.72 -2.47
C VAL A 165 23.06 -13.30 -1.31
N ASP A 166 22.65 -12.44 -0.38
CA ASP A 166 21.70 -12.76 0.70
C ASP A 166 20.27 -12.69 0.15
N GLU A 167 19.66 -13.86 -0.05
CA GLU A 167 18.30 -14.01 -0.55
C GLU A 167 17.27 -14.28 0.55
N SER A 168 17.65 -14.11 1.81
CA SER A 168 16.75 -14.29 2.97
C SER A 168 15.45 -13.49 2.89
N PRO A 169 15.37 -12.29 2.26
CA PRO A 169 14.10 -11.59 2.11
C PRO A 169 13.07 -12.32 1.22
N LEU A 170 13.51 -13.19 0.31
CA LEU A 170 12.63 -13.94 -0.60
C LEU A 170 12.46 -15.40 -0.16
N THR A 171 13.54 -16.05 0.29
CA THR A 171 13.55 -17.50 0.58
C THR A 171 13.39 -17.80 2.07
N GLY A 172 13.71 -16.85 2.94
CA GLY A 172 13.80 -17.06 4.39
C GLY A 172 15.07 -17.80 4.83
N GLU A 173 15.98 -18.15 3.90
CA GLU A 173 17.24 -18.83 4.20
C GLU A 173 18.36 -17.80 4.36
N SER A 174 19.10 -17.85 5.47
CA SER A 174 20.12 -16.85 5.81
C SER A 174 21.52 -17.16 5.24
N LEU A 175 21.69 -18.27 4.52
CA LEU A 175 22.98 -18.60 3.91
C LEU A 175 23.10 -17.88 2.57
N PRO A 176 24.19 -17.13 2.34
CA PRO A 176 24.42 -16.51 1.03
C PRO A 176 24.49 -17.54 -0.09
N VAL A 177 23.88 -17.21 -1.23
CA VAL A 177 23.85 -18.07 -2.41
C VAL A 177 24.93 -17.62 -3.39
N GLU A 178 25.81 -18.54 -3.78
CA GLU A 178 26.80 -18.31 -4.83
C GLU A 178 26.13 -18.20 -6.20
N LYS A 179 26.52 -17.20 -6.98
CA LYS A 179 25.88 -16.86 -8.24
C LYS A 179 26.78 -17.06 -9.45
N HIS A 180 26.20 -17.52 -10.55
CA HIS A 180 26.93 -17.88 -11.76
C HIS A 180 26.18 -17.47 -13.04
N VAL A 181 26.82 -17.49 -14.21
CA VAL A 181 26.21 -16.97 -15.45
C VAL A 181 25.59 -18.05 -16.35
N GLN A 182 25.86 -19.33 -16.09
CA GLN A 182 25.41 -20.47 -16.87
C GLN A 182 23.88 -20.56 -16.93
N GLU A 183 23.37 -21.14 -18.01
CA GLU A 183 21.95 -21.40 -18.20
C GLU A 183 21.44 -22.44 -17.19
N ILE A 184 20.19 -22.28 -16.81
CA ILE A 184 19.50 -23.12 -15.82
C ILE A 184 18.20 -23.62 -16.46
N GLY A 185 17.73 -24.83 -16.11
CA GLY A 185 16.50 -25.38 -16.68
C GLY A 185 15.29 -24.44 -16.54
N ALA A 186 14.41 -24.44 -17.53
CA ALA A 186 13.21 -23.59 -17.50
C ALA A 186 12.31 -23.89 -16.29
N ASP A 187 12.23 -25.16 -15.89
CA ASP A 187 11.40 -25.64 -14.77
C ASP A 187 12.05 -25.44 -13.39
N THR A 188 13.20 -24.77 -13.30
CA THR A 188 13.91 -24.57 -12.04
C THR A 188 13.15 -23.60 -11.12
N VAL A 189 13.02 -24.00 -9.84
CA VAL A 189 12.38 -23.20 -8.79
C VAL A 189 13.23 -21.98 -8.41
N LEU A 190 12.58 -20.94 -7.88
CA LEU A 190 13.20 -19.63 -7.61
C LEU A 190 14.54 -19.70 -6.86
N PRO A 191 14.68 -20.45 -5.74
CA PRO A 191 15.94 -20.49 -4.97
C PRO A 191 17.13 -21.05 -5.76
N ASP A 192 16.87 -21.96 -6.70
CA ASP A 192 17.90 -22.66 -7.47
C ASP A 192 18.33 -21.88 -8.73
N ARG A 193 17.70 -20.74 -9.03
CA ARG A 193 18.03 -19.89 -10.18
C ARG A 193 19.26 -19.01 -9.86
N ALA A 194 20.41 -19.64 -9.63
CA ALA A 194 21.67 -18.99 -9.27
C ALA A 194 22.24 -18.05 -10.35
N ASN A 195 21.60 -17.97 -11.51
CA ASN A 195 21.97 -17.06 -12.60
C ASN A 195 21.12 -15.78 -12.69
N MET A 196 20.28 -15.58 -11.67
CA MET A 196 19.44 -14.41 -11.44
C MET A 196 19.81 -13.73 -10.12
N VAL A 197 19.49 -12.45 -10.04
CA VAL A 197 19.43 -11.66 -8.80
C VAL A 197 18.07 -10.99 -8.70
N TYR A 198 17.58 -10.77 -7.47
CA TYR A 198 16.20 -10.39 -7.22
C TYR A 198 16.08 -9.09 -6.43
N SER A 199 15.05 -8.31 -6.72
CA SER A 199 14.74 -7.07 -6.03
C SER A 199 14.62 -7.29 -4.52
N GLY A 200 15.32 -6.46 -3.73
CA GLY A 200 15.27 -6.50 -2.27
C GLY A 200 16.26 -7.46 -1.60
N THR A 201 17.04 -8.22 -2.38
CA THR A 201 18.19 -8.97 -1.88
C THR A 201 19.43 -8.08 -1.80
N ALA A 202 20.50 -8.54 -1.14
CA ALA A 202 21.72 -7.77 -0.96
C ALA A 202 22.96 -8.56 -1.36
N VAL A 203 23.89 -7.90 -2.06
CA VAL A 203 25.17 -8.52 -2.42
C VAL A 203 26.07 -8.59 -1.19
N THR A 204 26.41 -9.79 -0.74
CA THR A 204 27.25 -10.01 0.43
C THR A 204 28.73 -10.07 0.07
N ARG A 205 29.05 -10.46 -1.17
CA ARG A 205 30.42 -10.57 -1.66
C ARG A 205 30.50 -10.46 -3.17
N GLY A 206 31.63 -9.95 -3.65
CA GLY A 206 31.97 -9.92 -5.06
C GLY A 206 31.32 -8.77 -5.80
N ARG A 207 31.25 -8.90 -7.12
CA ARG A 207 30.62 -7.94 -8.03
C ARG A 207 30.04 -8.62 -9.25
N ALA A 208 29.08 -7.97 -9.88
CA ALA A 208 28.41 -8.48 -11.06
C ALA A 208 27.92 -7.39 -12.01
N GLU A 209 27.77 -7.78 -13.28
CA GLU A 209 27.00 -7.06 -14.28
C GLU A 209 25.71 -7.86 -14.54
N ALA A 210 24.55 -7.23 -14.52
CA ALA A 210 23.26 -7.91 -14.69
C ALA A 210 22.29 -7.08 -15.54
N VAL A 211 21.56 -7.71 -16.46
CA VAL A 211 20.53 -7.02 -17.25
C VAL A 211 19.16 -7.15 -16.57
N VAL A 212 18.48 -6.02 -16.36
CA VAL A 212 17.16 -5.98 -15.70
C VAL A 212 16.11 -6.64 -16.58
N VAL A 213 15.41 -7.62 -16.04
CA VAL A 213 14.32 -8.34 -16.73
C VAL A 213 12.94 -7.91 -16.25
N ALA A 214 12.81 -7.55 -14.97
CA ALA A 214 11.54 -7.14 -14.38
C ALA A 214 11.73 -6.04 -13.33
N THR A 215 10.74 -5.15 -13.22
CA THR A 215 10.70 -4.01 -12.31
C THR A 215 9.33 -3.91 -11.62
N ALA A 216 9.27 -3.21 -10.49
CA ALA A 216 8.05 -2.94 -9.72
C ALA A 216 7.24 -4.22 -9.43
N LEU A 217 5.93 -4.22 -9.69
CA LEU A 217 5.03 -5.36 -9.47
C LEU A 217 5.37 -6.62 -10.29
N ARG A 218 6.25 -6.52 -11.29
CA ARG A 218 6.65 -7.68 -12.11
C ARG A 218 7.81 -8.45 -11.50
N THR A 219 8.52 -7.88 -10.52
CA THR A 219 9.56 -8.62 -9.78
C THR A 219 8.94 -9.71 -8.91
N GLU A 220 9.70 -10.72 -8.53
CA GLU A 220 9.25 -11.79 -7.63
C GLU A 220 8.76 -11.21 -6.29
N LEU A 221 9.53 -10.28 -5.69
CA LEU A 221 9.12 -9.56 -4.49
C LEU A 221 7.86 -8.71 -4.73
N GLY A 222 7.74 -8.09 -5.91
CA GLY A 222 6.57 -7.29 -6.28
C GLY A 222 5.30 -8.12 -6.48
N GLN A 223 5.43 -9.32 -7.03
CA GLN A 223 4.32 -10.28 -7.15
C GLN A 223 3.87 -10.75 -5.77
N ILE A 224 4.80 -11.10 -4.87
CA ILE A 224 4.51 -11.45 -3.47
C ILE A 224 3.78 -10.28 -2.78
N ALA A 225 4.30 -9.06 -2.90
CA ALA A 225 3.69 -7.87 -2.32
C ALA A 225 2.27 -7.62 -2.87
N GLY A 226 2.05 -7.82 -4.17
CA GLY A 226 0.73 -7.70 -4.80
C GLY A 226 -0.28 -8.72 -4.26
N LEU A 227 0.14 -9.97 -4.07
CA LEU A 227 -0.70 -11.02 -3.47
C LEU A 227 -1.07 -10.70 -2.02
N LEU A 228 -0.11 -10.19 -1.23
CA LEU A 228 -0.35 -9.76 0.15
C LEU A 228 -1.32 -8.58 0.23
N GLN A 229 -1.19 -7.60 -0.66
CA GLN A 229 -2.07 -6.43 -0.71
C GLN A 229 -3.52 -6.82 -1.03
N GLN A 230 -3.72 -7.78 -1.95
CA GLN A 230 -5.04 -8.33 -2.24
C GLN A 230 -5.63 -9.06 -1.01
N ALA A 231 -4.80 -9.79 -0.26
CA ALA A 231 -5.24 -10.50 0.94
C ALA A 231 -5.54 -9.59 2.14
N GLN A 232 -4.85 -8.45 2.28
CA GLN A 232 -5.01 -7.50 3.40
C GLN A 232 -6.10 -6.44 3.18
N SER A 233 -6.79 -6.46 2.03
CA SER A 233 -7.85 -5.50 1.70
C SER A 233 -9.15 -5.81 2.45
N GLY A 234 -9.18 -5.57 3.77
CA GLY A 234 -10.39 -5.72 4.58
C GLY A 234 -10.22 -5.22 6.01
N PRO A 235 -11.32 -4.83 6.70
CA PRO A 235 -11.26 -4.41 8.10
C PRO A 235 -10.74 -5.55 8.97
N THR A 236 -9.86 -5.23 9.93
CA THR A 236 -9.26 -6.22 10.84
C THR A 236 -10.33 -6.97 11.64
N PRO A 237 -10.05 -8.21 12.11
CA PRO A 237 -11.01 -8.96 12.92
C PRO A 237 -11.49 -8.21 14.17
N VAL A 238 -10.64 -7.38 14.76
CA VAL A 238 -10.98 -6.53 15.91
C VAL A 238 -11.90 -5.38 15.49
N GLN A 239 -11.59 -4.68 14.40
CA GLN A 239 -12.47 -3.63 13.87
C GLN A 239 -13.85 -4.18 13.54
N GLN A 240 -13.96 -5.33 12.88
CA GLN A 240 -15.26 -5.96 12.58
C GLN A 240 -16.08 -6.25 13.85
N ARG A 241 -15.44 -6.69 14.94
CA ARG A 241 -16.12 -6.91 16.23
C ARG A 241 -16.62 -5.59 16.83
N LEU A 242 -15.80 -4.54 16.81
CA LEU A 242 -16.18 -3.22 17.31
C LEU A 242 -17.32 -2.61 16.48
N THR A 243 -17.31 -2.75 15.15
CA THR A 243 -18.41 -2.31 14.28
C THR A 243 -19.71 -3.08 14.58
N ARG A 244 -19.63 -4.39 14.86
CA ARG A 244 -20.80 -5.17 15.28
C ARG A 244 -21.34 -4.74 16.64
N LEU A 245 -20.46 -4.54 17.62
CA LEU A 245 -20.86 -4.08 18.96
C LEU A 245 -21.51 -2.70 18.91
N SER A 246 -20.92 -1.75 18.18
CA SER A 246 -21.49 -0.42 17.98
C SER A 246 -22.84 -0.46 17.25
N ALA A 247 -22.99 -1.29 16.22
CA ALA A 247 -24.27 -1.48 15.54
C ALA A 247 -25.35 -2.12 16.45
N GLN A 248 -24.97 -3.09 17.28
CA GLN A 248 -25.88 -3.70 18.26
C GLN A 248 -26.35 -2.70 19.31
N LEU A 249 -25.42 -1.93 19.90
CA LEU A 249 -25.74 -0.88 20.85
C LEU A 249 -26.65 0.18 20.21
N ALA A 250 -26.35 0.60 18.99
CA ALA A 250 -27.19 1.54 18.24
C ALA A 250 -28.62 1.03 18.03
N MET A 251 -28.80 -0.25 17.67
CA MET A 251 -30.13 -0.86 17.53
C MET A 251 -30.88 -0.92 18.86
N ILE A 252 -30.20 -1.23 19.97
CA ILE A 252 -30.82 -1.24 21.30
C ILE A 252 -31.31 0.16 21.67
N VAL A 253 -30.47 1.18 21.50
CA VAL A 253 -30.83 2.58 21.77
C VAL A 253 -32.01 3.01 20.90
N LEU A 254 -31.97 2.71 19.60
CA LEU A 254 -33.07 3.02 18.68
C LEU A 254 -34.37 2.33 19.11
N GLY A 255 -34.30 1.06 19.52
CA GLY A 255 -35.46 0.32 20.04
C GLY A 255 -36.06 0.98 21.29
N ILE A 256 -35.21 1.41 22.23
CA ILE A 256 -35.65 2.16 23.43
C ILE A 256 -36.33 3.47 23.03
N CYS A 257 -35.74 4.24 22.10
CA CYS A 257 -36.34 5.48 21.60
C CYS A 257 -37.73 5.25 20.99
N VAL A 258 -37.89 4.21 20.16
CA VAL A 258 -39.19 3.85 19.56
C VAL A 258 -40.20 3.46 20.64
N VAL A 259 -39.80 2.69 21.64
CA VAL A 259 -40.69 2.30 22.75
C VAL A 259 -41.13 3.51 23.57
N ILE A 260 -40.21 4.42 23.90
CA ILE A 260 -40.53 5.66 24.64
C ILE A 260 -41.48 6.53 23.82
N PHE A 261 -41.21 6.70 22.53
CA PHE A 261 -42.06 7.50 21.63
C PHE A 261 -43.46 6.89 21.49
N ALA A 262 -43.56 5.57 21.29
CA ALA A 262 -44.83 4.86 21.23
C ALA A 262 -45.59 4.95 22.56
N ALA A 263 -44.92 4.74 23.70
CA ALA A 263 -45.53 4.89 25.02
C ALA A 263 -46.02 6.32 25.29
N GLY A 264 -45.28 7.33 24.82
CA GLY A 264 -45.68 8.73 24.86
C GLY A 264 -46.90 9.02 23.98
N PHE A 265 -46.96 8.43 22.78
CA PHE A 265 -48.08 8.60 21.86
C PHE A 265 -49.37 7.88 22.33
N LEU A 266 -49.25 6.71 22.96
CA LEU A 266 -50.39 5.98 23.54
C LEU A 266 -50.88 6.59 24.87
N ARG A 267 -50.11 7.45 25.53
CA ARG A 267 -50.55 8.18 26.73
C ARG A 267 -51.18 9.51 26.30
N GLU A 268 -52.52 9.54 26.30
CA GLU A 268 -53.30 10.75 26.07
C GLU A 268 -52.98 11.91 27.05
N PRO A 269 -53.23 13.17 26.63
CA PRO A 269 -52.61 14.38 27.15
C PRO A 269 -53.26 14.87 28.45
N SER A 270 -52.77 14.41 29.61
CA SER A 270 -53.03 15.11 30.87
C SER A 270 -51.83 15.99 31.24
N GLU A 271 -51.97 17.27 30.95
CA GLU A 271 -51.17 18.42 31.40
C GLU A 271 -50.56 18.22 32.80
N ASN A 272 -49.26 18.53 32.92
CA ASN A 272 -48.53 18.90 34.15
C ASN A 272 -47.65 17.87 34.89
N TRP A 273 -47.63 16.58 34.50
CA TRP A 273 -46.74 15.60 35.16
C TRP A 273 -45.49 15.21 34.33
N SER A 274 -45.54 15.35 33.00
CA SER A 274 -44.53 14.82 32.06
C SER A 274 -43.18 15.55 32.09
N TRP A 275 -43.16 16.88 32.15
CA TRP A 275 -41.93 17.66 31.98
C TRP A 275 -40.97 17.56 33.18
N LYS A 276 -41.50 17.32 34.38
CA LYS A 276 -40.70 17.32 35.62
C LYS A 276 -39.87 16.04 35.78
N LEU A 277 -40.46 14.88 35.52
CA LEU A 277 -39.75 13.60 35.51
C LEU A 277 -38.80 13.49 34.32
N ALA A 278 -39.16 14.01 33.15
CA ALA A 278 -38.27 14.08 32.01
C ALA A 278 -37.03 14.94 32.32
N SER A 279 -37.21 16.11 32.95
CA SER A 279 -36.08 16.94 33.38
C SER A 279 -35.21 16.30 34.47
N GLU A 280 -35.81 15.59 35.44
CA GLU A 280 -35.04 14.91 36.49
C GLU A 280 -34.27 13.71 35.94
N MET A 281 -34.84 12.91 35.05
CA MET A 281 -34.13 11.80 34.42
C MET A 281 -33.00 12.29 33.51
N LEU A 282 -33.19 13.40 32.80
CA LEU A 282 -32.17 13.99 31.93
C LEU A 282 -31.02 14.60 32.75
N LEU A 283 -31.32 15.29 33.86
CA LEU A 283 -30.30 15.79 34.79
C LEU A 283 -29.53 14.65 35.47
N THR A 284 -30.18 13.54 35.79
CA THR A 284 -29.52 12.38 36.42
C THR A 284 -28.65 11.61 35.42
N ALA A 285 -29.06 11.55 34.15
CA ALA A 285 -28.30 10.89 33.09
C ALA A 285 -27.09 11.69 32.60
N VAL A 286 -27.14 13.02 32.67
CA VAL A 286 -26.00 13.91 32.30
C VAL A 286 -24.98 14.05 33.45
N SER A 287 -25.38 13.74 34.69
CA SER A 287 -24.52 13.82 35.88
C SER A 287 -23.73 12.53 36.18
N LEU A 288 -23.89 11.47 35.39
CA LEU A 288 -23.22 10.17 35.55
C LEU A 288 -22.25 9.91 34.39
#